data_AF-A0A1M6VE29-F1
#
_entry.id   AF-A0A1M6VE29-F1
#
_cell.length_a   1.000
_cell.length_b   1.000
_cell.length_c   1.000
_cell.angle_alpha   90.00
_cell.angle_beta   90.00
_cell.angle_gamma   90.00
#
_symmetry.space_group_name_H-M   'P 1'
#
loop_
_entity.id
_entity.type
_entity.pdbx_description
1 polymer ?
#
loop_
_entity_poly.entity_id
_entity_poly.type
_entity_poly.pdbx_seq_one_letter_code
_entity_poly.pdbx_strand_id
1 'polypeptide(L)'
;MSDHLPYYIYIVFLLTTLATFAFLHFGFKSAEPKKSNVALIISICLVVWLFIIGTLSLNAFFVDYETIPPKFVLAIMPPNLFVMLLFISRRSRNFIRQIPITTLTYLHLVRVPVEIVLWWLALEHWLPMLMTFEGSNYDILSGITAPFVAIFMVGLRSKVKIGAIIWNFLALGLLVTIVYHALFSTPFPFQKFAFDQPNIAVFYFPFIWLPAFIVPAVLFSHLAALYQLFSKSEESI
;
A
#
# COMPACT_ATOMS: atom_id res chain seq x y z
N MET A 1 9.35 -4.87 28.57
CA MET A 1 8.63 -4.35 27.39
C MET A 1 7.75 -3.23 27.89
N SER A 2 7.80 -2.06 27.28
CA SER A 2 6.80 -1.02 27.49
C SER A 2 5.43 -1.65 27.18
N ASP A 3 4.60 -1.86 28.19
CA ASP A 3 3.30 -2.56 28.03
C ASP A 3 2.36 -1.84 27.05
N HIS A 4 2.70 -0.62 26.63
CA HIS A 4 2.00 0.13 25.60
C HIS A 4 2.98 0.87 24.67
N LEU A 5 2.86 0.62 23.37
CA LEU A 5 3.48 1.42 22.30
C LEU A 5 3.14 2.91 22.50
N PRO A 6 4.08 3.84 22.23
CA PRO A 6 3.79 5.27 22.29
C PRO A 6 2.63 5.69 21.38
N TYR A 7 1.72 6.53 21.89
CA TYR A 7 0.51 6.95 21.17
C TYR A 7 0.76 7.59 19.80
N TYR A 8 1.91 8.27 19.63
CA TYR A 8 2.23 8.92 18.35
C TYR A 8 2.38 7.91 17.20
N ILE A 9 2.81 6.67 17.47
CA ILE A 9 2.97 5.62 16.46
C ILE A 9 1.59 5.27 15.88
N TYR A 10 0.61 5.07 16.76
CA TYR A 10 -0.78 4.82 16.39
C TYR A 10 -1.38 5.98 15.61
N ILE A 11 -1.21 7.22 16.11
CA ILE A 11 -1.78 8.42 15.49
C ILE A 11 -1.22 8.61 14.08
N VAL A 12 0.11 8.54 13.91
CA VAL A 12 0.74 8.71 12.60
C VAL A 12 0.30 7.62 11.63
N PHE A 13 0.20 6.37 12.08
CA PHE A 13 -0.29 5.28 11.22
C PHE A 13 -1.75 5.47 10.79
N LEU A 14 -2.63 5.89 11.71
CA LEU A 14 -4.03 6.17 11.42
C LEU A 14 -4.18 7.35 10.44
N LEU A 15 -3.43 8.45 10.66
CA LEU A 15 -3.40 9.59 9.74
C LEU A 15 -2.89 9.19 8.36
N THR A 16 -1.89 8.31 8.31
CA THR A 16 -1.35 7.78 7.04
C THR A 16 -2.40 6.94 6.32
N THR A 17 -3.12 6.08 7.04
CA THR A 17 -4.23 5.29 6.49
C THR A 17 -5.33 6.20 5.94
N LEU A 18 -5.72 7.24 6.68
CA LEU A 18 -6.70 8.23 6.25
C LEU A 18 -6.21 9.01 5.01
N ALA A 19 -4.92 9.36 4.95
CA ALA A 19 -4.33 10.01 3.79
C ALA A 19 -4.38 9.09 2.56
N THR A 20 -4.02 7.80 2.69
CA THR A 20 -4.14 6.82 1.61
C THR A 20 -5.58 6.72 1.10
N PHE A 21 -6.55 6.64 2.03
CA PHE A 21 -7.97 6.63 1.69
C PHE A 21 -8.40 7.90 0.95
N ALA A 22 -7.98 9.08 1.43
CA ALA A 22 -8.30 10.36 0.81
C ALA A 22 -7.73 10.48 -0.60
N PHE A 23 -6.48 10.06 -0.84
CA PHE A 23 -5.87 10.03 -2.17
C PHE A 23 -6.65 9.13 -3.13
N LEU A 24 -7.02 7.92 -2.70
CA LEU A 24 -7.83 7.01 -3.52
C LEU A 24 -9.21 7.59 -3.82
N HIS A 25 -9.91 8.10 -2.79
CA HIS A 25 -11.23 8.70 -2.97
C HIS A 25 -11.18 9.87 -3.95
N PHE A 26 -10.21 10.78 -3.80
CA PHE A 26 -10.02 11.91 -4.70
C PHE A 26 -9.74 11.45 -6.14
N GLY A 27 -8.88 10.44 -6.32
CA GLY A 27 -8.58 9.86 -7.62
C GLY A 27 -9.81 9.26 -8.30
N PHE A 28 -10.58 8.45 -7.56
CA PHE A 28 -11.82 7.85 -8.05
C PHE A 28 -12.90 8.88 -8.33
N LYS A 29 -13.02 9.91 -7.48
CA LYS A 29 -14.01 10.97 -7.67
C LYS A 29 -13.70 11.82 -8.89
N SER A 30 -12.43 12.04 -9.18
CA SER A 30 -11.98 12.76 -10.38
C SER A 30 -12.20 11.96 -11.67
N ALA A 31 -12.13 10.63 -11.61
CA ALA A 31 -12.40 9.72 -12.73
C ALA A 31 -13.90 9.48 -12.99
N GLU A 32 -14.74 9.79 -12.01
CA GLU A 32 -16.15 9.46 -12.01
C GLU A 32 -16.99 10.40 -12.91
N PRO A 33 -17.92 9.86 -13.74
CA PRO A 33 -18.88 10.68 -14.47
C PRO A 33 -19.78 11.50 -13.52
N LYS A 34 -20.15 12.74 -13.92
CA LYS A 34 -20.89 13.72 -13.08
C LYS A 34 -22.19 13.23 -12.39
N LYS A 35 -22.77 12.11 -12.80
CA LYS A 35 -24.01 11.52 -12.23
C LYS A 35 -23.83 10.12 -11.65
N SER A 36 -22.59 9.66 -11.49
CA SER A 36 -22.27 8.35 -10.92
C SER A 36 -21.97 8.46 -9.42
N ASN A 37 -22.15 7.36 -8.69
CA ASN A 37 -21.80 7.20 -7.27
C ASN A 37 -20.76 6.08 -7.04
N VAL A 38 -20.10 5.59 -8.08
CA VAL A 38 -19.00 4.63 -8.04
C VAL A 38 -17.91 5.03 -7.03
N ALA A 39 -17.45 6.28 -7.01
CA ALA A 39 -16.39 6.68 -6.06
C ALA A 39 -16.85 6.56 -4.60
N LEU A 40 -18.10 6.95 -4.33
CA LEU A 40 -18.71 6.80 -3.01
C LEU A 40 -18.89 5.32 -2.63
N ILE A 41 -19.40 4.49 -3.56
CA ILE A 41 -19.59 3.05 -3.33
C ILE A 41 -18.26 2.38 -2.99
N ILE A 42 -17.20 2.66 -3.77
CA ILE A 42 -15.86 2.12 -3.50
C ILE A 42 -15.36 2.56 -2.12
N SER A 43 -15.51 3.85 -1.78
CA SER A 43 -15.15 4.37 -0.47
C SER A 43 -15.91 3.70 0.68
N ILE A 44 -17.21 3.46 0.54
CA ILE A 44 -18.01 2.73 1.53
C ILE A 44 -17.50 1.30 1.66
N CYS A 45 -17.26 0.59 0.55
CA CYS A 45 -16.71 -0.77 0.58
C CYS A 45 -15.35 -0.82 1.29
N LEU A 46 -14.47 0.16 1.06
CA LEU A 46 -13.18 0.27 1.73
C LEU A 46 -13.33 0.54 3.24
N VAL A 47 -14.26 1.41 3.64
CA VAL A 47 -14.53 1.67 5.07
C VAL A 47 -15.08 0.42 5.75
N VAL A 48 -16.03 -0.27 5.13
CA VAL A 48 -16.57 -1.54 5.63
C VAL A 48 -15.46 -2.59 5.75
N TRP A 49 -14.59 -2.69 4.75
CA TRP A 49 -13.42 -3.58 4.78
C TRP A 49 -12.48 -3.27 5.95
N LEU A 50 -12.08 -2.01 6.10
CA LEU A 50 -11.21 -1.57 7.20
C LEU A 50 -11.85 -1.82 8.57
N PHE A 51 -13.16 -1.58 8.68
CA PHE A 51 -13.93 -1.87 9.90
C PHE A 51 -13.93 -3.37 10.24
N ILE A 52 -14.21 -4.23 9.26
CA ILE A 52 -14.18 -5.70 9.44
C ILE A 52 -12.78 -6.15 9.87
N ILE A 53 -11.73 -5.76 9.13
CA ILE A 53 -10.37 -6.18 9.45
C ILE A 53 -9.89 -5.63 10.81
N GLY A 54 -10.25 -4.38 11.12
CA GLY A 54 -9.90 -3.76 12.39
C GLY A 54 -10.58 -4.45 13.58
N THR A 55 -11.89 -4.73 13.47
CA THR A 55 -12.64 -5.44 14.52
C THR A 55 -12.15 -6.87 14.71
N LEU A 56 -11.85 -7.61 13.63
CA LEU A 56 -11.26 -8.95 13.74
C LEU A 56 -9.90 -8.92 14.45
N SER A 57 -9.04 -7.95 14.10
CA SER A 57 -7.72 -7.80 14.74
C SER A 57 -7.83 -7.45 16.23
N LEU A 58 -8.77 -6.59 16.62
CA LEU A 58 -9.04 -6.27 18.03
C LEU A 58 -9.50 -7.49 18.85
N ASN A 59 -10.15 -8.47 18.21
CA ASN A 59 -10.54 -9.74 18.84
C ASN A 59 -9.43 -10.81 18.74
N ALA A 60 -8.19 -10.42 18.45
CA ALA A 60 -7.03 -11.30 18.28
C ALA A 60 -7.22 -12.40 17.21
N PHE A 61 -8.15 -12.23 16.26
CA PHE A 61 -8.48 -13.24 15.26
C PHE A 61 -7.29 -13.66 14.38
N PHE A 62 -6.36 -12.73 14.13
CA PHE A 62 -5.17 -12.96 13.31
C PHE A 62 -3.94 -13.41 14.12
N VAL A 63 -4.00 -13.41 15.46
CA VAL A 63 -2.90 -13.83 16.35
C VAL A 63 -2.94 -15.36 16.50
N ASP A 64 -2.79 -16.04 15.37
CA ASP A 64 -2.80 -17.49 15.25
C ASP A 64 -1.78 -17.87 14.17
N TYR A 65 -0.59 -18.26 14.65
CA TYR A 65 0.58 -18.45 13.79
C TYR A 65 0.69 -19.86 13.24
N GLU A 66 -0.04 -20.83 13.80
CA GLU A 66 0.12 -22.25 13.49
C GLU A 66 -0.92 -22.77 12.49
N THR A 67 -2.10 -22.13 12.41
CA THR A 67 -3.16 -22.60 11.51
C THR A 67 -2.75 -22.51 10.03
N ILE A 68 -3.02 -23.58 9.26
CA ILE A 68 -2.75 -23.66 7.82
C ILE A 68 -4.07 -23.85 7.05
N PRO A 69 -4.44 -22.95 6.12
CA PRO A 69 -3.75 -21.71 5.79
C PRO A 69 -3.88 -20.65 6.89
N PRO A 70 -2.88 -19.76 7.07
CA PRO A 70 -2.96 -18.71 8.09
C PRO A 70 -4.19 -17.82 7.89
N LYS A 71 -4.93 -17.53 8.98
CA LYS A 71 -6.08 -16.60 8.94
C LYS A 71 -5.71 -15.23 8.38
N PHE A 72 -4.45 -14.84 8.55
CA PHE A 72 -3.84 -13.63 7.99
C PHE A 72 -3.97 -13.52 6.46
N VAL A 73 -4.09 -14.64 5.74
CA VAL A 73 -4.37 -14.66 4.29
C VAL A 73 -5.67 -13.93 3.97
N LEU A 74 -6.67 -13.94 4.87
CA LEU A 74 -7.92 -13.19 4.70
C LEU A 74 -7.71 -11.68 4.69
N ALA A 75 -6.68 -11.16 5.36
CA ALA A 75 -6.36 -9.73 5.33
C ALA A 75 -5.65 -9.35 4.02
N ILE A 76 -4.76 -10.22 3.51
CA ILE A 76 -3.90 -9.92 2.34
C ILE A 76 -4.57 -10.25 1.01
N MET A 77 -5.12 -11.46 0.87
CA MET A 77 -5.48 -12.02 -0.42
C MET A 77 -6.63 -11.28 -1.10
N PRO A 78 -7.76 -10.96 -0.41
CA PRO A 78 -8.89 -10.29 -1.05
C PRO A 78 -8.56 -8.95 -1.71
N PRO A 79 -7.88 -7.98 -1.04
CA PRO A 79 -7.60 -6.69 -1.67
C PRO A 79 -6.59 -6.81 -2.82
N ASN A 80 -5.56 -7.65 -2.68
CA ASN A 80 -4.58 -7.87 -3.76
C ASN A 80 -5.22 -8.54 -4.98
N LEU A 81 -6.04 -9.58 -4.77
CA LEU A 81 -6.77 -10.23 -5.85
C LEU A 81 -7.74 -9.25 -6.53
N PHE A 82 -8.46 -8.44 -5.75
CA PHE A 82 -9.34 -7.41 -6.29
C PHE A 82 -8.58 -6.43 -7.20
N VAL A 83 -7.42 -5.94 -6.77
CA VAL A 83 -6.55 -5.10 -7.59
C VAL A 83 -6.19 -5.78 -8.92
N MET A 84 -5.82 -7.06 -8.90
CA MET A 84 -5.49 -7.82 -10.12
C MET A 84 -6.70 -7.97 -11.06
N LEU A 85 -7.89 -8.27 -10.50
CA LEU A 85 -9.12 -8.44 -11.27
C LEU A 85 -9.57 -7.14 -11.96
N LEU A 86 -9.26 -5.96 -11.41
CA LEU A 86 -9.57 -4.67 -12.03
C LEU A 86 -8.92 -4.49 -13.41
N PHE A 87 -7.79 -5.13 -13.68
CA PHE A 87 -7.09 -5.01 -14.96
C PHE A 87 -7.61 -5.99 -16.04
N ILE A 88 -8.46 -6.94 -15.67
CA ILE A 88 -9.05 -7.90 -16.62
C ILE A 88 -10.22 -7.26 -17.38
N SER A 89 -11.13 -6.62 -16.66
CA SER A 89 -12.34 -6.03 -17.24
C SER A 89 -12.05 -4.77 -18.06
N ARG A 90 -12.61 -4.69 -19.28
CA ARG A 90 -12.55 -3.47 -20.13
C ARG A 90 -13.16 -2.26 -19.43
N ARG A 91 -14.28 -2.45 -18.71
CA ARG A 91 -14.96 -1.36 -18.00
C ARG A 91 -14.08 -0.77 -16.90
N SER A 92 -13.47 -1.63 -16.09
CA SER A 92 -12.56 -1.22 -15.01
C SER A 92 -11.31 -0.54 -15.55
N ARG A 93 -10.69 -1.08 -16.60
CA ARG A 93 -9.57 -0.44 -17.29
C ARG A 93 -9.90 0.95 -17.84
N ASN A 94 -11.07 1.11 -18.47
CA ASN A 94 -11.52 2.41 -18.95
C ASN A 94 -11.71 3.41 -17.81
N PHE A 95 -12.25 2.99 -16.67
CA PHE A 95 -12.34 3.83 -15.48
C PHE A 95 -10.95 4.22 -14.94
N ILE A 96 -10.02 3.26 -14.87
CA ILE A 96 -8.63 3.51 -14.43
C ILE A 96 -7.93 4.55 -15.32
N ARG A 97 -8.17 4.56 -16.64
CA ARG A 97 -7.58 5.57 -17.55
C ARG A 97 -8.01 7.00 -17.23
N GLN A 98 -9.16 7.18 -16.58
CA GLN A 98 -9.68 8.51 -16.21
C GLN A 98 -9.13 9.02 -14.88
N ILE A 99 -8.48 8.17 -14.08
CA ILE A 99 -7.88 8.60 -12.82
C ILE A 99 -6.66 9.47 -13.12
N PRO A 100 -6.54 10.68 -12.52
CA PRO A 100 -5.36 11.51 -12.71
C PRO A 100 -4.08 10.77 -12.31
N ILE A 101 -3.16 10.58 -13.26
CA ILE A 101 -1.88 9.89 -13.01
C ILE A 101 -1.05 10.57 -11.92
N THR A 102 -1.18 11.90 -11.78
CA THR A 102 -0.55 12.67 -10.71
C THR A 102 -1.05 12.25 -9.34
N THR A 103 -2.35 12.00 -9.16
CA THR A 103 -2.93 11.49 -7.91
C THR A 103 -2.39 10.10 -7.58
N LEU A 104 -2.32 9.21 -8.58
CA LEU A 104 -1.73 7.87 -8.41
C LEU A 104 -0.27 7.97 -7.94
N THR A 105 0.48 8.92 -8.51
CA THR A 105 1.90 9.13 -8.18
C THR A 105 2.07 9.75 -6.80
N TYR A 106 1.30 10.79 -6.46
CA TYR A 106 1.34 11.42 -5.14
C TYR A 106 0.92 10.49 -4.01
N LEU A 107 0.09 9.47 -4.28
CA LEU A 107 -0.26 8.47 -3.27
C LEU A 107 0.99 7.80 -2.66
N HIS A 108 2.08 7.65 -3.40
CA HIS A 108 3.33 7.07 -2.88
C HIS A 108 3.98 7.90 -1.76
N LEU A 109 3.60 9.17 -1.56
CA LEU A 109 4.02 9.97 -0.40
C LEU A 109 3.69 9.29 0.93
N VAL A 110 2.61 8.52 1.01
CA VAL A 110 2.19 7.82 2.24
C VAL A 110 3.23 6.80 2.70
N ARG A 111 4.16 6.40 1.84
CA ARG A 111 5.23 5.46 2.18
C ARG A 111 6.23 6.07 3.16
N VAL A 112 6.49 7.38 3.08
CA VAL A 112 7.41 8.05 4.01
C VAL A 112 6.96 7.91 5.47
N PRO A 113 5.72 8.29 5.85
CA PRO A 113 5.28 8.08 7.22
C PRO A 113 5.05 6.60 7.58
N VAL A 114 4.69 5.71 6.63
CA VAL A 114 4.68 4.26 6.89
C VAL A 114 6.05 3.78 7.32
N GLU A 115 7.12 4.12 6.58
CA GLU A 115 8.48 3.70 6.87
C GLU A 115 8.99 4.24 8.20
N ILE A 116 8.63 5.48 8.56
CA ILE A 116 8.91 6.04 9.88
C ILE A 116 8.19 5.24 10.99
N VAL A 117 6.93 4.86 10.77
CA VAL A 117 6.18 4.01 11.72
C VAL A 117 6.81 2.63 11.85
N LEU A 118 7.22 2.00 10.75
CA LEU A 118 7.89 0.70 10.78
C LEU A 118 9.21 0.78 11.55
N TRP A 119 9.97 1.85 11.38
CA TRP A 119 11.19 2.09 12.15
C TRP A 119 10.90 2.23 13.64
N TRP A 120 9.91 3.03 14.05
CA TRP A 120 9.51 3.11 15.46
C TRP A 120 9.02 1.78 16.04
N LEU A 121 8.25 1.01 15.27
CA LEU A 121 7.83 -0.34 15.68
C LEU A 121 9.02 -1.28 15.86
N ALA A 122 10.07 -1.13 15.06
CA ALA A 122 11.28 -1.92 15.19
C ALA A 122 12.10 -1.56 16.45
N LEU A 123 12.19 -0.27 16.78
CA LEU A 123 12.78 0.21 18.03
C LEU A 123 12.04 -0.32 19.27
N GLU A 124 10.72 -0.50 19.17
CA GLU A 124 9.88 -1.06 20.23
C GLU A 124 9.79 -2.61 20.18
N HIS A 125 10.58 -3.25 19.31
CA HIS A 125 10.67 -4.71 19.14
C HIS A 125 9.44 -5.43 18.56
N TRP A 126 8.56 -4.73 17.83
CA TRP A 126 7.36 -5.31 17.20
C TRP A 126 7.59 -5.88 15.79
N LEU A 127 8.70 -5.54 15.15
CA LEU A 127 9.15 -6.07 13.86
C LEU A 127 10.66 -5.89 13.72
N PRO A 128 11.38 -6.64 12.87
CA PRO A 128 12.84 -6.58 12.82
C PRO A 128 13.37 -5.31 12.14
N MET A 129 14.52 -4.81 12.61
CA MET A 129 15.23 -3.69 11.97
C MET A 129 15.51 -3.91 10.47
N LEU A 130 15.68 -5.18 10.05
CA LEU A 130 15.83 -5.56 8.63
C LEU A 130 14.71 -5.02 7.73
N MET A 131 13.48 -4.90 8.25
CA MET A 131 12.30 -4.41 7.53
C MET A 131 12.19 -2.88 7.47
N THR A 132 13.17 -2.15 8.01
CA THR A 132 13.19 -0.69 8.05
C THR A 132 14.22 -0.13 7.06
N PHE A 133 14.20 1.20 6.87
CA PHE A 133 15.18 1.89 6.03
C PHE A 133 16.62 1.87 6.57
N GLU A 134 16.83 1.53 7.85
CA GLU A 134 18.17 1.24 8.38
C GLU A 134 18.66 -0.16 7.99
N GLY A 135 17.74 -1.05 7.64
CA GLY A 135 18.01 -2.42 7.21
C GLY A 135 18.07 -2.53 5.68
N SER A 136 17.18 -3.36 5.13
CA SER A 136 17.13 -3.64 3.69
C SER A 136 15.93 -3.00 2.97
N ASN A 137 15.14 -2.18 3.67
CA ASN A 137 13.92 -1.59 3.12
C ASN A 137 14.13 -0.13 2.66
N TYR A 138 14.56 0.05 1.40
CA TYR A 138 14.74 1.38 0.83
C TYR A 138 13.45 2.01 0.28
N ASP A 139 12.29 1.49 0.64
CA ASP A 139 11.01 1.90 0.08
C ASP A 139 10.65 3.37 0.38
N ILE A 140 11.25 3.95 1.43
CA ILE A 140 11.17 5.37 1.77
C ILE A 140 11.61 6.27 0.60
N LEU A 141 12.58 5.83 -0.21
CA LEU A 141 13.07 6.58 -1.38
C LEU A 141 11.98 6.75 -2.43
N SER A 142 11.13 5.74 -2.61
CA SER A 142 10.00 5.84 -3.54
C SER A 142 8.98 6.89 -3.05
N GLY A 143 8.78 7.00 -1.74
CA GLY A 143 7.92 8.04 -1.16
C GLY A 143 8.49 9.45 -1.32
N ILE A 144 9.77 9.64 -0.99
CA ILE A 144 10.45 10.95 -1.07
C ILE A 144 10.51 11.46 -2.52
N THR A 145 10.75 10.56 -3.48
CA THR A 145 10.86 10.93 -4.90
C THR A 145 9.51 11.13 -5.59
N ALA A 146 8.40 10.68 -5.00
CA ALA A 146 7.08 10.74 -5.62
C ALA A 146 6.62 12.15 -6.06
N PRO A 147 6.80 13.24 -5.28
CA PRO A 147 6.44 14.60 -5.74
C PRO A 147 7.24 15.04 -6.96
N PHE A 148 8.53 14.73 -7.00
CA PHE A 148 9.37 15.04 -8.14
C PHE A 148 8.85 14.34 -9.40
N VAL A 149 8.53 13.05 -9.31
CA VAL A 149 7.95 12.28 -10.43
C VAL A 149 6.59 12.84 -10.83
N ALA A 150 5.72 13.15 -9.87
CA ALA A 150 4.38 13.69 -10.10
C ALA A 150 4.43 15.03 -10.87
N ILE A 151 5.36 15.92 -10.53
CA ILE A 151 5.48 17.25 -11.15
C ILE A 151 6.18 17.17 -12.50
N PHE A 152 7.33 16.49 -12.57
CA PHE A 152 8.24 16.58 -13.71
C PHE A 152 8.09 15.47 -14.74
N MET A 153 7.61 14.28 -14.34
CA MET A 153 7.59 13.11 -15.21
C MET A 153 6.19 12.70 -15.69
N VAL A 154 5.13 13.05 -14.94
CA VAL A 154 3.74 12.74 -15.34
C VAL A 154 2.80 13.95 -15.32
N GLY A 155 3.21 15.07 -14.72
CA GLY A 155 2.41 16.31 -14.60
C GLY A 155 2.51 17.25 -15.82
N LEU A 156 2.05 18.49 -15.65
CA LEU A 156 1.90 19.52 -16.69
C LEU A 156 3.18 19.83 -17.52
N ARG A 157 4.36 19.46 -17.03
CA ARG A 157 5.66 19.67 -17.73
C ARG A 157 6.27 18.38 -18.30
N SER A 158 5.52 17.29 -18.34
CA SER A 158 6.03 15.96 -18.68
C SER A 158 6.53 15.84 -20.12
N LYS A 159 7.84 15.66 -20.30
CA LYS A 159 8.48 15.16 -21.53
C LYS A 159 9.16 13.79 -21.36
N VAL A 160 9.16 13.23 -20.15
CA VAL A 160 10.04 12.08 -19.78
C VAL A 160 9.21 10.87 -19.35
N LYS A 161 8.32 10.42 -20.23
CA LYS A 161 7.45 9.25 -20.02
C LYS A 161 8.25 8.00 -19.62
N ILE A 162 9.38 7.75 -20.29
CA ILE A 162 10.25 6.59 -20.02
C ILE A 162 10.74 6.63 -18.56
N GLY A 163 11.12 7.80 -18.06
CA GLY A 163 11.58 7.94 -16.69
C GLY A 163 10.48 7.66 -15.65
N ALA A 164 9.22 8.04 -15.93
CA ALA A 164 8.08 7.65 -15.08
C ALA A 164 7.84 6.13 -15.06
N ILE A 165 8.05 5.45 -16.19
CA ILE A 165 7.95 3.99 -16.31
C ILE A 165 9.07 3.33 -15.50
N ILE A 166 10.33 3.76 -15.69
CA ILE A 166 11.49 3.25 -14.96
C ILE A 166 11.28 3.43 -13.45
N TRP A 167 10.87 4.62 -13.01
CA TRP A 167 10.60 4.89 -11.61
C TRP A 167 9.53 3.97 -11.03
N ASN A 168 8.43 3.72 -11.75
CA ASN A 168 7.40 2.80 -11.28
C ASN A 168 7.93 1.37 -11.13
N PHE A 169 8.76 0.87 -12.06
CA PHE A 169 9.34 -0.47 -11.93
C PHE A 169 10.34 -0.55 -10.77
N LEU A 170 11.19 0.45 -10.58
CA LEU A 170 12.12 0.50 -9.45
C LEU A 170 11.36 0.52 -8.12
N ALA A 171 10.36 1.39 -7.98
CA ALA A 171 9.54 1.49 -6.77
C ALA A 171 8.68 0.24 -6.53
N LEU A 172 8.20 -0.42 -7.59
CA LEU A 172 7.51 -1.70 -7.47
C LEU A 172 8.48 -2.82 -7.04
N GLY A 173 9.73 -2.80 -7.51
CA GLY A 173 10.78 -3.70 -7.04
C GLY A 173 11.07 -3.53 -5.54
N LEU A 174 11.10 -2.29 -5.05
CA LEU A 174 11.19 -2.00 -3.62
C LEU A 174 9.99 -2.54 -2.85
N LEU A 175 8.76 -2.34 -3.36
CA LEU A 175 7.54 -2.90 -2.76
C LEU A 175 7.61 -4.44 -2.64
N VAL A 176 7.98 -5.12 -3.71
CA VAL A 176 8.10 -6.59 -3.72
C VAL A 176 9.16 -7.05 -2.72
N THR A 177 10.28 -6.31 -2.62
CA THR A 177 11.35 -6.61 -1.67
C THR A 177 10.87 -6.51 -0.22
N ILE A 178 10.16 -5.44 0.15
CA ILE A 178 9.65 -5.32 1.52
C ILE A 178 8.55 -6.34 1.81
N VAL A 179 7.65 -6.63 0.86
CA VAL A 179 6.62 -7.67 1.04
C VAL A 179 7.27 -9.05 1.24
N TYR A 180 8.33 -9.36 0.50
CA TYR A 180 9.11 -10.59 0.66
C TYR A 180 9.71 -10.68 2.08
N HIS A 181 10.44 -9.65 2.53
CA HIS A 181 11.01 -9.63 3.87
C HIS A 181 9.93 -9.69 4.96
N ALA A 182 8.81 -9.00 4.78
CA ALA A 182 7.69 -9.01 5.71
C ALA A 182 7.11 -10.42 5.89
N LEU A 183 6.83 -11.11 4.77
CA LEU A 183 6.26 -12.46 4.78
C LEU A 183 7.22 -13.51 5.38
N PHE A 184 8.51 -13.36 5.13
CA PHE A 184 9.52 -14.29 5.66
C PHE A 184 10.07 -13.89 7.04
N SER A 185 9.65 -12.75 7.58
CA SER A 185 9.93 -12.35 8.97
C SER A 185 8.72 -12.50 9.90
N THR A 186 7.51 -12.71 9.36
CA THR A 186 6.35 -13.09 10.18
C THR A 186 6.55 -14.48 10.78
N PRO A 187 6.09 -14.73 12.02
CA PRO A 187 6.34 -15.96 12.78
C PRO A 187 5.49 -17.16 12.32
N PHE A 188 5.32 -17.33 11.02
CA PHE A 188 4.66 -18.51 10.44
C PHE A 188 5.64 -19.69 10.36
N PRO A 189 5.16 -20.94 10.17
CA PRO A 189 6.03 -22.12 10.03
C PRO A 189 7.07 -22.04 8.89
N PHE A 190 6.87 -21.14 7.93
CA PHE A 190 7.78 -20.88 6.81
C PHE A 190 8.66 -19.64 6.98
N GLN A 191 8.76 -19.07 8.20
CA GLN A 191 9.68 -17.97 8.53
C GLN A 191 11.12 -18.31 8.11
N LYS A 192 11.85 -17.34 7.56
CA LYS A 192 13.26 -17.49 7.13
C LYS A 192 14.19 -16.43 7.71
N PHE A 193 13.66 -15.31 8.18
CA PHE A 193 14.44 -14.19 8.69
C PHE A 193 13.98 -13.79 10.08
N ALA A 194 14.86 -13.11 10.81
CA ALA A 194 14.54 -12.42 12.06
C ALA A 194 13.83 -13.29 13.10
N PHE A 195 14.35 -14.50 13.34
CA PHE A 195 13.80 -15.41 14.36
C PHE A 195 13.82 -14.81 15.77
N ASP A 196 14.84 -13.98 16.08
CA ASP A 196 14.97 -13.33 17.39
C ASP A 196 13.94 -12.19 17.60
N GLN A 197 13.49 -11.55 16.52
CA GLN A 197 12.55 -10.43 16.55
C GLN A 197 11.61 -10.49 15.33
N PRO A 198 10.61 -11.40 15.34
CA PRO A 198 9.71 -11.58 14.22
C PRO A 198 8.79 -10.36 14.01
N ASN A 199 8.25 -10.25 12.80
CA ASN A 199 7.23 -9.25 12.47
C ASN A 199 5.88 -9.64 13.07
N ILE A 200 5.59 -9.15 14.27
CA ILE A 200 4.30 -9.34 14.95
C ILE A 200 3.36 -8.15 14.78
N ALA A 201 3.89 -6.97 14.45
CA ALA A 201 3.10 -5.73 14.32
C ALA A 201 1.87 -5.90 13.43
N VAL A 202 2.05 -6.55 12.28
CA VAL A 202 1.02 -6.69 11.25
C VAL A 202 -0.23 -7.47 11.68
N PHE A 203 -0.23 -8.17 12.83
CA PHE A 203 -1.42 -8.87 13.33
C PHE A 203 -2.35 -8.00 14.17
N TYR A 204 -1.84 -6.86 14.67
CA TYR A 204 -2.53 -6.01 15.63
C TYR A 204 -3.10 -4.75 15.00
N PHE A 205 -4.18 -4.24 15.58
CA PHE A 205 -4.77 -2.98 15.20
C PHE A 205 -3.86 -1.82 15.65
N PRO A 206 -3.65 -0.78 14.82
CA PRO A 206 -4.17 -0.58 13.46
C PRO A 206 -3.28 -1.15 12.36
N PHE A 207 -2.10 -1.67 12.68
CA PHE A 207 -1.04 -2.04 11.73
C PHE A 207 -1.43 -3.15 10.75
N ILE A 208 -2.43 -3.98 11.08
CA ILE A 208 -3.07 -4.93 10.13
C ILE A 208 -3.58 -4.25 8.85
N TRP A 209 -3.92 -2.95 8.90
CA TRP A 209 -4.34 -2.19 7.71
C TRP A 209 -3.19 -1.92 6.73
N LEU A 210 -1.93 -2.10 7.13
CA LEU A 210 -0.79 -2.01 6.22
C LEU A 210 -0.89 -3.07 5.11
N PRO A 211 -0.89 -4.38 5.43
CA PRO A 211 -1.06 -5.43 4.41
C PRO A 211 -2.49 -5.49 3.85
N ALA A 212 -3.51 -5.10 4.62
CA ALA A 212 -4.91 -5.22 4.21
C ALA A 212 -5.42 -4.07 3.34
N PHE A 213 -4.72 -2.94 3.29
CA PHE A 213 -5.19 -1.75 2.58
C PHE A 213 -4.08 -0.89 1.98
N ILE A 214 -3.10 -0.44 2.77
CA ILE A 214 -2.09 0.51 2.27
C ILE A 214 -1.22 -0.13 1.19
N VAL A 215 -0.70 -1.34 1.42
CA VAL A 215 0.11 -2.08 0.44
C VAL A 215 -0.68 -2.34 -0.85
N PRO A 216 -1.92 -2.88 -0.82
CA PRO A 216 -2.76 -3.00 -2.01
C PRO A 216 -3.05 -1.67 -2.72
N ALA A 217 -3.26 -0.57 -1.99
CA ALA A 217 -3.50 0.75 -2.56
C ALA A 217 -2.27 1.27 -3.33
N VAL A 218 -1.08 1.08 -2.75
CA VAL A 218 0.21 1.42 -3.37
C VAL A 218 0.47 0.54 -4.60
N LEU A 219 0.19 -0.76 -4.53
CA LEU A 219 0.27 -1.67 -5.67
C LEU A 219 -0.69 -1.24 -6.80
N PHE A 220 -1.94 -0.92 -6.46
CA PHE A 220 -2.92 -0.40 -7.42
C PHE A 220 -2.40 0.86 -8.12
N SER A 221 -1.83 1.81 -7.38
CA SER A 221 -1.26 3.03 -7.97
C SER A 221 -0.15 2.76 -8.98
N HIS A 222 0.77 1.83 -8.68
CA HIS A 222 1.81 1.43 -9.64
C HIS A 222 1.21 0.81 -10.90
N LEU A 223 0.33 -0.19 -10.75
CA LEU A 223 -0.25 -0.90 -11.88
C LEU A 223 -1.13 0.02 -12.74
N ALA A 224 -1.90 0.90 -12.11
CA ALA A 224 -2.74 1.89 -12.79
C ALA A 224 -1.89 2.92 -13.55
N ALA A 225 -0.84 3.45 -12.93
CA ALA A 225 0.07 4.40 -13.57
C ALA A 225 0.80 3.76 -14.76
N LEU A 226 1.35 2.55 -14.59
CA LEU A 226 2.00 1.80 -15.68
C LEU A 226 1.03 1.50 -16.82
N TYR A 227 -0.18 1.05 -16.51
CA TYR A 227 -1.22 0.80 -17.52
C TYR A 227 -1.53 2.07 -18.34
N GLN A 228 -1.70 3.22 -17.67
CA GLN A 228 -1.91 4.49 -18.35
C GLN A 228 -0.71 4.90 -19.20
N LEU A 229 0.51 4.78 -18.68
CA LEU A 229 1.74 5.11 -19.39
C LEU A 229 1.89 4.24 -20.66
N PHE A 230 1.65 2.94 -20.59
CA PHE A 230 1.73 2.09 -21.77
C PHE A 230 0.61 2.36 -22.79
N SER A 231 -0.62 2.64 -22.34
CA SER A 231 -1.73 2.96 -23.28
C SER A 231 -1.53 4.26 -24.05
N LYS A 232 -0.91 5.29 -23.46
CA LYS A 232 -0.61 6.55 -24.15
C LYS A 232 0.46 6.43 -25.25
N SER A 233 1.19 5.31 -25.35
CA SER A 233 2.18 5.10 -26.42
C SER A 233 1.52 4.76 -27.74
N GLU A 234 0.41 4.02 -27.67
CA GLU A 234 -0.28 3.48 -28.84
C GLU A 234 -1.05 4.58 -29.60
N GLU A 235 -1.42 5.67 -28.93
CA GLU A 235 -2.10 6.83 -29.55
C GLU A 235 -1.12 7.85 -30.15
N SER A 236 0.20 7.66 -30.00
CA SER A 236 1.25 8.60 -30.48
C SER A 236 2.11 8.05 -31.64
N ILE A 237 1.68 6.97 -32.28
CA ILE A 237 2.29 6.36 -33.48
C ILE A 237 1.25 6.40 -34.59
#